data_AF-A0A9X8VK89-F1
#
_entry.id   AF-A0A9X8VK89-F1
#
_cell.length_a   1.000
_cell.length_b   1.000
_cell.length_c   1.000
_cell.angle_alpha   90.00
_cell.angle_beta   90.00
_cell.angle_gamma   90.00
#
_symmetry.space_group_name_H-M   'P 1'
#
loop_
_entity.id
_entity.type
_entity.pdbx_description
1 polymer ?
#
loop_
_entity_poly.entity_id
_entity_poly.type
_entity_poly.pdbx_seq_one_letter_code
_entity_poly.pdbx_strand_id
1 'polypeptide(L)'
;DRGLAEMKTQVQAQIDDVAAVLEDKLTATVDADGATAIHTLKAGVRVNGTFYNAGMSIAVLAENGRPVTTRVGFNANQFVLMSGNNSNQYSPFAVVDGQVFMNNAFIQDGTISNAKIGNYIQSNNFGINGGWRISKPDNNMIFTDENNVVRVRMGRLY
;
A
#
# COMPACT_ATOMS: atom_id res chain seq x y z
N ASP A 1 -11.38 20.98 -32.73
CA ASP A 1 -12.50 20.20 -32.16
C ASP A 1 -12.16 19.68 -30.78
N ARG A 2 -13.16 19.56 -29.90
CA ARG A 2 -13.03 19.04 -28.54
C ARG A 2 -14.20 18.10 -28.25
N GLY A 3 -13.89 16.85 -27.94
CA GLY A 3 -14.83 15.90 -27.33
C GLY A 3 -14.76 16.03 -25.81
N LEU A 4 -15.90 16.21 -25.15
CA LEU A 4 -16.02 16.22 -23.69
C LEU A 4 -17.24 15.40 -23.30
N ALA A 5 -17.05 14.47 -22.38
CA ALA A 5 -18.12 13.80 -21.66
C ALA A 5 -17.84 13.92 -20.16
N GLU A 6 -18.83 14.36 -19.40
CA GLU A 6 -18.73 14.46 -17.94
C GLU A 6 -20.01 13.98 -17.27
N MET A 7 -19.85 13.35 -16.11
CA MET A 7 -20.95 13.00 -15.22
C MET A 7 -20.51 13.32 -13.80
N LYS A 8 -21.38 13.98 -13.05
CA LYS A 8 -21.17 14.25 -11.64
C LYS A 8 -22.44 13.88 -10.87
N THR A 9 -22.31 12.97 -9.93
CA THR A 9 -23.38 12.61 -8.98
C THR A 9 -22.96 13.04 -7.59
N GLN A 10 -23.86 13.68 -6.86
CA GLN A 10 -23.63 14.07 -5.47
C GLN A 10 -24.86 13.72 -4.65
N VAL A 11 -24.63 13.11 -3.48
CA VAL A 11 -25.65 12.93 -2.45
C VAL A 11 -25.17 13.57 -1.16
N GLN A 12 -26.09 14.19 -0.42
CA GLN A 12 -25.79 14.86 0.84
C GLN A 12 -26.93 14.62 1.83
N ALA A 13 -26.55 14.33 3.08
CA ALA A 13 -27.44 14.34 4.23
C ALA A 13 -26.93 15.37 5.25
N GLN A 14 -27.82 16.10 5.89
CA GLN A 14 -27.45 17.14 6.86
C GLN A 14 -28.50 17.26 7.97
N ILE A 15 -28.02 17.44 9.21
CA ILE A 15 -28.79 17.86 10.37
C ILE A 15 -27.97 18.93 11.08
N ASP A 16 -28.54 20.11 11.28
CA ASP A 16 -27.85 21.29 11.82
C ASP A 16 -26.50 21.53 11.09
N ASP A 17 -25.40 21.60 11.84
CA ASP A 17 -24.04 21.82 11.32
C ASP A 17 -23.29 20.53 10.92
N VAL A 18 -23.92 19.37 11.09
CA VAL A 18 -23.35 18.06 10.72
C VAL A 18 -23.82 17.67 9.33
N ALA A 19 -22.87 17.46 8.41
CA ALA A 19 -23.18 17.04 7.04
C ALA A 19 -22.37 15.81 6.63
N ALA A 20 -22.98 14.93 5.85
CA ALA A 20 -22.30 13.82 5.17
C ALA A 20 -22.53 13.98 3.66
N VAL A 21 -21.45 13.86 2.87
CA VAL A 21 -21.48 14.03 1.43
C VAL A 21 -20.72 12.91 0.73
N LEU A 22 -21.26 12.46 -0.39
CA LEU A 22 -20.59 11.59 -1.35
C LEU A 22 -20.66 12.23 -2.74
N GLU A 23 -19.53 12.28 -3.44
CA GLU A 23 -19.40 12.79 -4.80
C GLU A 23 -18.71 11.73 -5.67
N ASP A 24 -19.33 11.42 -6.81
CA ASP A 24 -18.77 10.61 -7.90
C ASP A 24 -18.68 11.47 -9.15
N LYS A 25 -17.47 11.61 -9.70
CA LYS A 25 -17.20 12.42 -10.89
C LYS A 25 -16.44 11.61 -11.93
N LEU A 26 -17.02 11.52 -13.12
CA LEU A 26 -16.44 10.95 -14.33
C LEU A 26 -16.17 12.07 -15.33
N THR A 27 -15.01 12.08 -15.95
CA THR A 27 -14.67 13.04 -17.01
C THR A 27 -13.81 12.36 -18.07
N ALA A 28 -14.20 12.49 -19.34
CA ALA A 28 -13.42 12.08 -20.49
C ALA A 28 -13.30 13.27 -21.44
N THR A 29 -12.08 13.63 -21.81
CA THR A 29 -11.80 14.73 -22.76
C THR A 29 -10.89 14.24 -23.86
N VAL A 30 -11.14 14.69 -25.10
CA VAL A 30 -10.25 14.56 -26.24
C VAL A 30 -10.19 15.90 -26.96
N ASP A 31 -9.01 16.44 -27.19
CA ASP A 31 -8.80 17.68 -27.92
C ASP A 31 -7.45 17.65 -28.67
N ALA A 32 -7.02 18.81 -29.17
CA ALA A 32 -5.77 18.95 -29.90
C ALA A 32 -4.52 18.71 -29.03
N ASP A 33 -4.65 18.75 -27.70
CA ASP A 33 -3.54 18.62 -26.76
C ASP A 33 -3.43 17.18 -26.22
N GLY A 34 -4.50 16.38 -26.33
CA GLY A 34 -4.46 14.94 -26.05
C GLY A 34 -5.80 14.35 -25.62
N ALA A 35 -5.73 13.29 -24.81
CA ALA A 35 -6.88 12.61 -24.25
C ALA A 35 -6.72 12.37 -22.74
N THR A 36 -7.80 12.54 -21.99
CA THR A 36 -7.85 12.23 -20.55
C THR A 36 -9.10 11.44 -20.20
N ALA A 37 -8.98 10.52 -19.25
CA ALA A 37 -10.10 9.84 -18.63
C ALA A 37 -9.87 9.78 -17.11
N ILE A 38 -10.77 10.38 -16.34
CA ILE A 38 -10.63 10.55 -14.90
C ILE A 38 -11.93 10.14 -14.21
N HIS A 39 -11.81 9.28 -13.20
CA HIS A 39 -12.87 8.91 -12.27
C HIS A 39 -12.43 9.29 -10.86
N THR A 40 -13.22 10.10 -10.17
CA THR A 40 -12.96 10.58 -8.81
C THR A 40 -14.13 10.25 -7.91
N LEU A 41 -13.86 9.53 -6.83
CA LEU A 41 -14.80 9.27 -5.73
C LEU A 41 -14.33 10.05 -4.51
N LYS A 42 -15.24 10.77 -3.85
CA LYS A 42 -14.99 11.47 -2.59
C LYS A 42 -16.11 11.21 -1.62
N ALA A 43 -15.75 10.90 -0.39
CA ALA A 43 -16.66 10.91 0.75
C ALA A 43 -16.15 11.93 1.76
N GLY A 44 -17.05 12.63 2.44
CA GLY A 44 -16.68 13.54 3.50
C GLY A 44 -17.78 13.78 4.51
N VAL A 45 -17.35 14.15 5.70
CA VAL A 45 -18.25 14.55 6.79
C VAL A 45 -17.79 15.88 7.37
N ARG A 46 -18.73 16.75 7.70
CA ARG A 46 -18.50 17.94 8.52
C ARG A 46 -19.02 17.65 9.91
N VAL A 47 -18.15 17.75 10.91
CA VAL A 47 -18.50 17.57 12.33
C VAL A 47 -17.85 18.69 13.12
N ASN A 48 -18.62 19.41 13.94
CA ASN A 48 -18.14 20.54 14.75
C ASN A 48 -17.37 21.58 13.92
N GLY A 49 -17.86 21.91 12.73
CA GLY A 49 -17.23 22.87 11.82
C GLY A 49 -16.00 22.35 11.04
N THR A 50 -15.45 21.19 11.40
CA THR A 50 -14.29 20.58 10.71
C THR A 50 -14.75 19.62 9.63
N PHE A 51 -14.18 19.72 8.43
CA PHE A 51 -14.44 18.80 7.32
C PHE A 51 -13.37 17.71 7.25
N TYR A 52 -13.79 16.46 7.28
CA TYR A 52 -12.96 15.27 7.12
C TYR A 52 -13.36 14.58 5.82
N ASN A 53 -12.39 14.14 5.02
CA ASN A 53 -12.68 13.50 3.75
C ASN A 53 -11.74 12.33 3.46
N ALA A 54 -12.22 11.43 2.62
CA ALA A 54 -11.43 10.42 1.95
C ALA A 54 -11.80 10.39 0.47
N GLY A 55 -10.91 9.90 -0.37
CA GLY A 55 -11.20 9.78 -1.80
C GLY A 55 -10.23 8.91 -2.58
N MET A 56 -10.67 8.55 -3.77
CA MET A 56 -9.91 7.81 -4.77
C MET A 56 -9.99 8.55 -6.10
N SER A 57 -8.89 8.56 -6.85
CA SER A 57 -8.85 9.04 -8.23
C SER A 57 -8.16 8.02 -9.12
N ILE A 58 -8.83 7.61 -10.19
CA ILE A 58 -8.27 6.83 -11.29
C ILE A 58 -8.12 7.78 -12.47
N ALA A 59 -6.91 7.89 -13.02
CA ALA A 59 -6.62 8.83 -14.10
C ALA A 59 -5.73 8.18 -15.16
N VAL A 60 -6.11 8.40 -16.43
CA VAL A 60 -5.28 8.15 -17.61
C VAL A 60 -5.09 9.49 -18.32
N LEU A 61 -3.84 9.87 -18.55
CA LEU A 61 -3.46 11.10 -19.24
C LEU A 61 -2.56 10.74 -20.42
N ALA A 62 -3.04 11.04 -21.62
CA ALA A 62 -2.30 10.87 -22.88
C ALA A 62 -2.12 12.26 -23.51
N GLU A 63 -1.05 12.94 -23.12
CA GLU A 63 -0.70 14.28 -23.61
C GLU A 63 0.25 14.17 -24.81
N ASN A 64 0.05 15.02 -25.82
CA ASN A 64 0.89 15.01 -27.02
C ASN A 64 2.39 15.23 -26.68
N GLY A 65 3.25 14.35 -27.22
CA GLY A 65 4.70 14.42 -27.00
C GLY A 65 5.17 13.93 -25.63
N ARG A 66 4.31 13.32 -24.80
CA ARG A 66 4.68 12.72 -23.51
C ARG A 66 4.26 11.24 -23.43
N PRO A 67 4.95 10.41 -22.63
CA PRO A 67 4.46 9.08 -22.31
C PRO A 67 3.09 9.13 -21.63
N VAL A 68 2.24 8.15 -21.94
CA VAL A 68 0.94 8.00 -21.26
C VAL A 68 1.17 7.73 -19.77
N THR A 69 0.48 8.50 -18.93
CA THR A 69 0.49 8.31 -17.47
C THR A 69 -0.80 7.65 -17.03
N THR A 70 -0.71 6.51 -16.35
CA THR A 70 -1.83 5.85 -15.68
C THR A 70 -1.61 5.87 -14.17
N ARG A 71 -2.63 6.25 -13.40
CA ARG A 71 -2.51 6.40 -11.94
C ARG A 71 -3.79 6.03 -11.23
N VAL A 72 -3.65 5.37 -10.09
CA VAL A 72 -4.67 5.30 -9.04
C VAL A 72 -4.10 5.95 -7.79
N GLY A 73 -4.80 6.94 -7.25
CA GLY A 73 -4.41 7.66 -6.04
C GLY A 73 -5.49 7.59 -4.98
N PHE A 74 -5.06 7.51 -3.72
CA PHE A 74 -5.93 7.51 -2.55
C PHE A 74 -5.55 8.66 -1.62
N ASN A 75 -6.56 9.32 -1.05
CA ASN A 75 -6.42 10.30 0.01
C ASN A 75 -7.26 9.84 1.20
N ALA A 76 -6.62 9.51 2.31
CA ALA A 76 -7.26 9.12 3.56
C ALA A 76 -6.22 9.14 4.70
N ASN A 77 -6.66 9.24 5.95
CA ASN A 77 -5.79 9.01 7.11
C ASN A 77 -5.42 7.53 7.25
N GLN A 78 -6.32 6.63 6.84
CA GLN A 78 -6.14 5.19 6.89
C GLN A 78 -6.59 4.56 5.56
N PHE A 79 -5.72 3.76 4.95
CA PHE A 79 -6.05 2.88 3.83
C PHE A 79 -5.82 1.44 4.27
N VAL A 80 -6.89 0.64 4.37
CA VAL A 80 -6.84 -0.70 4.95
C VAL A 80 -7.44 -1.69 3.96
N LEU A 81 -6.65 -2.66 3.49
CA LEU A 81 -7.20 -3.79 2.75
C LEU A 81 -7.75 -4.80 3.75
N MET A 82 -8.99 -5.23 3.58
CA MET A 82 -9.63 -6.21 4.46
C MET A 82 -9.80 -7.55 3.74
N SER A 83 -9.56 -8.67 4.44
CA SER A 83 -9.79 -10.04 3.95
C SER A 83 -10.44 -10.90 5.04
N GLY A 84 -11.00 -12.04 4.65
CA GLY A 84 -11.69 -12.96 5.57
C GLY A 84 -13.21 -12.95 5.40
N ASN A 85 -13.94 -13.48 6.39
CA ASN A 85 -15.39 -13.62 6.35
C ASN A 85 -16.02 -13.25 7.70
N ASN A 86 -17.20 -12.61 7.66
CA ASN A 86 -18.05 -12.27 8.82
C ASN A 86 -17.25 -11.97 10.11
N SER A 87 -17.08 -12.97 10.98
CA SER A 87 -16.46 -12.84 12.31
C SER A 87 -14.93 -12.81 12.33
N ASN A 88 -14.26 -13.16 11.23
CA ASN A 88 -12.79 -13.23 11.12
C ASN A 88 -12.31 -12.32 9.99
N GLN A 89 -12.07 -11.06 10.31
CA GLN A 89 -11.56 -10.06 9.37
C GLN A 89 -10.09 -9.73 9.68
N TYR A 90 -9.27 -9.68 8.63
CA TYR A 90 -7.84 -9.44 8.72
C TYR A 90 -7.43 -8.31 7.77
N SER A 91 -6.33 -7.61 8.08
CA SER A 91 -5.69 -6.71 7.13
C SER A 91 -4.26 -7.14 6.86
N PRO A 92 -3.94 -7.66 5.67
CA PRO A 92 -2.56 -7.99 5.32
C PRO A 92 -1.72 -6.74 5.01
N PHE A 93 -2.37 -5.62 4.68
CA PHE A 93 -1.73 -4.36 4.29
C PHE A 93 -2.60 -3.17 4.73
N ALA A 94 -2.00 -2.26 5.49
CA ALA A 94 -2.59 -0.98 5.83
C ALA A 94 -1.58 0.16 5.74
N VAL A 95 -2.04 1.35 5.36
CA VAL A 95 -1.31 2.61 5.51
C VAL A 95 -2.01 3.43 6.56
N VAL A 96 -1.31 3.76 7.64
CA VAL A 96 -1.82 4.60 8.74
C VAL A 96 -0.77 5.64 9.05
N ASP A 97 -1.16 6.92 8.99
CA ASP A 97 -0.30 8.06 9.34
C ASP A 97 1.06 8.05 8.61
N GLY A 98 1.05 7.64 7.34
CA GLY A 98 2.24 7.58 6.49
C GLY A 98 3.13 6.35 6.70
N GLN A 99 2.73 5.41 7.57
CA GLN A 99 3.44 4.15 7.79
C GLN A 99 2.67 2.98 7.19
N VAL A 100 3.42 2.06 6.57
CA VAL A 100 2.88 0.79 6.06
C VAL A 100 2.97 -0.27 7.15
N PHE A 101 1.85 -0.94 7.41
CA PHE A 101 1.74 -2.09 8.28
C PHE A 101 1.46 -3.33 7.45
N MET A 102 2.31 -4.34 7.60
CA MET A 102 2.16 -5.65 6.96
C MET A 102 2.40 -6.74 8.00
N ASN A 103 1.50 -7.72 8.07
CA ASN A 103 1.62 -8.84 9.00
C ASN A 103 2.51 -9.95 8.42
N ASN A 104 2.11 -10.51 7.28
CA ASN A 104 2.85 -11.53 6.54
C ASN A 104 2.85 -11.18 5.05
N ALA A 105 3.95 -11.44 4.35
CA ALA A 105 4.08 -11.25 2.91
C ALA A 105 4.80 -12.44 2.26
N PHE A 106 4.30 -12.90 1.12
CA PHE A 106 5.00 -13.85 0.25
C PHE A 106 5.57 -13.08 -0.95
N ILE A 107 6.90 -13.03 -1.03
CA ILE A 107 7.63 -12.23 -2.03
C ILE A 107 8.38 -13.21 -2.93
N GLN A 108 8.01 -13.25 -4.21
CA GLN A 108 8.67 -14.13 -5.20
C GLN A 108 10.10 -13.68 -5.48
N ASP A 109 10.30 -12.37 -5.68
CA ASP A 109 11.61 -11.73 -5.83
C ASP A 109 11.57 -10.36 -5.14
N GLY A 110 12.54 -10.12 -4.27
CA GLY A 110 12.58 -8.96 -3.39
C GLY A 110 13.95 -8.30 -3.41
N THR A 111 13.99 -7.03 -3.80
CA THR A 111 15.18 -6.19 -3.69
C THR A 111 14.97 -5.12 -2.63
N ILE A 112 15.91 -4.98 -1.72
CA ILE A 112 15.91 -3.94 -0.69
C ILE A 112 17.23 -3.19 -0.80
N SER A 113 17.20 -1.92 -1.22
CA SER A 113 18.40 -1.09 -1.27
C SER A 113 18.99 -0.89 0.13
N ASN A 114 18.13 -0.58 1.11
CA ASN A 114 18.51 -0.38 2.51
C ASN A 114 17.34 -0.75 3.44
N ALA A 115 17.64 -1.37 4.59
CA ALA A 115 16.67 -1.64 5.66
C ALA A 115 17.22 -1.22 7.02
N LYS A 116 16.36 -0.65 7.87
CA LYS A 116 16.63 -0.52 9.31
C LYS A 116 15.89 -1.63 10.05
N ILE A 117 16.64 -2.48 10.75
CA ILE A 117 16.09 -3.61 11.50
C ILE A 117 16.23 -3.34 13.00
N GLY A 118 15.11 -3.38 13.72
CA GLY A 118 15.09 -3.14 15.17
C GLY A 118 15.54 -4.34 16.00
N ASN A 119 15.18 -5.55 15.58
CA ASN A 119 15.44 -6.79 16.30
C ASN A 119 16.41 -7.69 15.54
N TYR A 120 15.90 -8.60 14.71
CA TYR A 120 16.73 -9.59 14.03
C TYR A 120 16.11 -10.01 12.70
N ILE A 121 16.94 -10.62 11.86
CA ILE A 121 16.52 -11.45 10.73
C ILE A 121 17.02 -12.86 11.04
N GLN A 122 16.16 -13.87 10.94
CA GLN A 122 16.52 -15.24 11.27
C GLN A 122 15.74 -16.28 10.45
N SER A 123 16.24 -17.50 10.38
CA SER A 123 15.48 -18.64 9.86
C SER A 123 14.34 -19.03 10.81
N ASN A 124 13.29 -19.64 10.26
CA ASN A 124 12.13 -20.11 11.04
C ASN A 124 12.50 -21.15 12.12
N ASN A 125 13.59 -21.90 11.90
CA ASN A 125 14.06 -22.96 12.79
C ASN A 125 15.22 -22.52 13.71
N PHE A 126 15.61 -21.24 13.74
CA PHE A 126 16.71 -20.75 14.58
C PHE A 126 16.52 -21.15 16.06
N GLY A 127 17.47 -21.91 16.61
CA GLY A 127 17.43 -22.43 17.98
C GLY A 127 17.54 -23.95 18.01
N ILE A 128 16.42 -24.66 18.21
CA ILE A 128 16.34 -26.11 18.49
C ILE A 128 17.14 -26.98 17.49
N ASN A 129 17.19 -26.59 16.20
CA ASN A 129 17.86 -27.36 15.15
C ASN A 129 19.00 -26.57 14.49
N GLY A 130 19.64 -25.65 15.22
CA GLY A 130 20.55 -24.68 14.64
C GLY A 130 19.78 -23.62 13.85
N GLY A 131 20.33 -23.13 12.75
CA GLY A 131 19.76 -22.09 11.89
C GLY A 131 20.68 -20.88 11.76
N TRP A 132 20.13 -19.77 11.28
CA TRP A 132 20.87 -18.52 11.18
C TRP A 132 20.11 -17.34 11.77
N ARG A 133 20.86 -16.39 12.33
CA ARG A 133 20.33 -15.12 12.87
C ARG A 133 21.35 -14.00 12.69
N ILE A 134 20.86 -12.82 12.35
CA ILE A 134 21.57 -11.54 12.46
C ILE A 134 20.83 -10.73 13.54
N SER A 135 21.46 -10.49 14.69
CA SER A 135 20.80 -9.88 15.87
C SER A 135 21.34 -8.49 16.16
N LYS A 136 20.45 -7.49 16.19
CA LYS A 136 20.77 -6.13 16.64
C LYS A 136 20.87 -6.01 18.18
N PRO A 137 20.03 -6.68 18.98
CA PRO A 137 20.17 -6.71 20.44
C PRO A 137 21.46 -7.36 20.91
N ASP A 138 21.82 -8.51 20.32
CA ASP A 138 22.99 -9.30 20.76
C ASP A 138 24.29 -8.86 20.07
N ASN A 139 24.19 -7.96 19.10
CA ASN A 139 25.29 -7.48 18.26
C ASN A 139 26.12 -8.62 17.65
N ASN A 140 25.45 -9.63 17.08
CA ASN A 140 26.10 -10.84 16.56
C ASN A 140 25.44 -11.40 15.29
N MET A 141 26.15 -12.34 14.66
CA MET A 141 25.67 -13.19 13.57
C MET A 141 25.96 -14.65 13.92
N ILE A 142 24.97 -15.54 13.79
CA ILE A 142 25.09 -16.96 14.13
C ILE A 142 24.65 -17.80 12.93
N PHE A 143 25.41 -18.85 12.62
CA PHE A 143 25.10 -19.86 11.59
C PHE A 143 25.52 -21.24 12.10
N THR A 144 24.59 -22.03 12.64
CA THR A 144 24.91 -23.33 13.25
C THR A 144 23.98 -24.43 12.77
N ASP A 145 24.41 -25.69 12.87
CA ASP A 145 23.53 -26.85 12.80
C ASP A 145 22.93 -27.18 14.18
N GLU A 146 22.13 -28.25 14.26
CA GLU A 146 21.51 -28.75 15.50
C GLU A 146 22.52 -29.13 16.61
N ASN A 147 23.79 -29.37 16.26
CA ASN A 147 24.86 -29.69 17.20
C ASN A 147 25.66 -28.44 17.61
N ASN A 148 25.20 -27.24 17.26
CA ASN A 148 25.90 -25.96 17.45
C ASN A 148 27.25 -25.86 16.71
N VAL A 149 27.39 -26.57 15.59
CA VAL A 149 28.60 -26.56 14.77
C VAL A 149 28.38 -25.77 13.49
N VAL A 150 29.37 -24.96 13.12
CA VAL A 150 29.42 -24.32 11.79
C VAL A 150 29.88 -25.37 10.78
N ARG A 151 29.01 -25.76 9.85
CA ARG A 151 29.39 -26.64 8.73
C ARG A 151 29.66 -25.82 7.49
N VAL A 152 30.91 -25.80 7.04
CA VAL A 152 31.31 -25.19 5.78
C VAL A 152 31.61 -26.29 4.77
N ARG A 153 30.91 -26.31 3.63
CA ARG A 153 31.27 -27.16 2.50
C ARG A 153 32.15 -26.37 1.54
N MET A 154 33.46 -26.59 1.61
CA MET A 154 34.42 -25.98 0.67
C MET A 154 34.56 -26.85 -0.57
N GLY A 155 33.66 -26.67 -1.53
CA GLY A 155 33.76 -27.24 -2.88
C GLY A 155 33.88 -28.78 -2.94
N ARG A 156 34.27 -29.28 -4.13
CA ARG A 156 34.73 -30.64 -4.37
C ARG A 156 36.24 -30.56 -4.46
N LEU A 157 36.97 -31.25 -3.59
CA LEU A 157 38.36 -31.58 -3.88
C LEU A 157 38.31 -32.65 -4.97
N TYR A 158 38.76 -32.29 -6.16
CA TYR A 158 39.06 -33.25 -7.21
C TYR A 158 40.34 -34.01 -6.85
#